data_AF-A0A1V5IXJ3-F1
#
_entry.id   AF-A0A1V5IXJ3-F1
#
_cell.length_a   1.000
_cell.length_b   1.000
_cell.length_c   1.000
_cell.angle_alpha   90.00
_cell.angle_beta   90.00
_cell.angle_gamma   90.00
#
_symmetry.space_group_name_H-M   'P 1'
#
loop_
_entity.id
_entity.type
_entity.pdbx_description
1 polymer ?
#
loop_
_entity_poly.entity_id
_entity_poly.type
_entity_poly.pdbx_seq_one_letter_code
_entity_poly.pdbx_strand_id
1 'polypeptide(L)'
;MAFTSTITGYSYWGSKRMNWGTWSTDTTGGNIDTGLTMCEGIILQYTGEAVVADQPAINETLPIAGSAITIVVTSGADGIWRAWGY
;
A
#
# COMPACT_ATOMS: atom_id res chain seq x y z
N MET A 1 -8.91 -11.86 10.38
CA MET A 1 -9.74 -10.79 9.78
C MET A 1 -9.27 -10.55 8.36
N ALA A 2 -10.09 -9.90 7.53
CA ALA A 2 -9.70 -9.59 6.15
C ALA A 2 -8.65 -8.47 6.13
N PHE A 3 -7.83 -8.43 5.08
CA PHE A 3 -6.92 -7.33 4.82
C PHE A 3 -7.71 -6.02 4.73
N THR A 4 -7.27 -4.98 5.44
CA THR A 4 -7.89 -3.64 5.39
C THR A 4 -6.82 -2.59 5.11
N SER A 5 -7.13 -1.66 4.20
CA SER A 5 -6.30 -0.48 3.92
C SER A 5 -7.15 0.78 4.07
N THR A 6 -6.61 1.80 4.74
CA THR A 6 -7.29 3.09 4.89
C THR A 6 -6.40 4.21 4.38
N ILE A 7 -6.97 5.13 3.61
CA ILE A 7 -6.28 6.36 3.18
C ILE A 7 -6.33 7.36 4.35
N THR A 8 -5.16 7.75 4.85
CA THR A 8 -5.04 8.70 5.97
C THR A 8 -4.90 10.14 5.46
N GLY A 9 -4.40 10.32 4.24
CA GLY A 9 -4.28 11.64 3.65
C GLY A 9 -3.86 11.62 2.20
N TYR A 10 -3.92 12.80 1.59
CA TYR A 10 -3.50 13.03 0.22
C TYR A 10 -2.78 14.37 0.09
N SER A 11 -1.94 14.47 -0.93
CA SER A 11 -1.28 15.71 -1.35
C SER A 11 -1.06 15.69 -2.85
N TYR A 12 -0.62 16.82 -3.38
CA TYR A 12 -0.19 16.97 -4.76
C TYR A 12 1.32 17.06 -4.82
N TRP A 13 1.92 16.25 -5.68
CA TRP A 13 3.35 16.29 -5.97
C TRP A 13 3.55 16.73 -7.42
N GLY A 14 3.59 18.05 -7.61
CA GLY A 14 3.52 18.67 -8.93
C GLY A 14 2.15 18.40 -9.58
N SER A 15 2.15 17.73 -10.72
CA SER A 15 0.93 17.31 -11.43
C SER A 15 0.36 15.97 -10.97
N LYS A 16 1.06 15.26 -10.07
CA LYS A 16 0.69 13.92 -9.60
C LYS A 16 -0.06 13.99 -8.27
N ARG A 17 -1.02 13.10 -8.07
CA ARG A 17 -1.64 12.85 -6.77
C ARG A 17 -0.79 11.88 -5.98
N MET A 18 -0.71 12.13 -4.69
CA MET A 18 0.05 11.32 -3.76
C MET A 18 -0.83 11.01 -2.57
N ASN A 19 -1.15 9.74 -2.38
CA ASN A 19 -2.00 9.26 -1.31
C ASN A 19 -1.18 8.39 -0.36
N TRP A 20 -1.47 8.44 0.92
CA TRP A 20 -0.84 7.59 1.91
C TRP A 20 -1.85 7.10 2.92
N GLY A 21 -1.49 6.00 3.57
CA GLY A 21 -2.39 5.33 4.47
C GLY A 21 -1.70 4.25 5.28
N THR A 22 -2.54 3.53 6.02
CA THR A 22 -2.14 2.36 6.79
C THR A 22 -2.81 1.12 6.22
N TRP A 23 -2.22 -0.05 6.48
CA TRP A 23 -2.88 -1.33 6.33
C TRP A 23 -2.80 -2.12 7.64
N SER A 24 -3.78 -2.98 7.84
CA SER A 24 -3.77 -4.01 8.88
C SER A 24 -4.29 -5.32 8.33
N THR A 25 -3.67 -6.43 8.74
CA THR A 25 -3.92 -7.74 8.15
C THR A 25 -3.68 -8.88 9.13
N ASP A 26 -4.55 -9.89 9.10
CA ASP A 26 -4.28 -11.21 9.67
C ASP A 26 -4.07 -12.27 8.56
N THR A 27 -3.79 -11.82 7.33
CA THR A 27 -3.58 -12.66 6.14
C THR A 27 -2.25 -12.34 5.46
N THR A 28 -1.77 -13.26 4.61
CA THR A 28 -0.48 -13.14 3.92
C THR A 28 -0.49 -12.20 2.70
N GLY A 29 -1.48 -11.32 2.59
CA GLY A 29 -1.66 -10.46 1.43
C GLY A 29 -3.04 -9.81 1.37
N GLY A 30 -3.18 -8.86 0.45
CA GLY A 30 -4.43 -8.19 0.14
C GLY A 30 -4.26 -6.99 -0.80
N ASN A 31 -5.34 -6.23 -0.96
CA ASN A 31 -5.39 -5.13 -1.91
C ASN A 31 -5.37 -3.79 -1.17
N ILE A 32 -4.44 -2.92 -1.53
CA ILE A 32 -4.46 -1.52 -1.10
C ILE A 32 -5.23 -0.71 -2.14
N ASP A 33 -6.33 -0.10 -1.72
CA ASP A 33 -7.02 0.91 -2.53
C ASP A 33 -6.32 2.26 -2.40
N THR A 34 -5.43 2.55 -3.35
CA THR A 34 -4.64 3.78 -3.41
C THR A 34 -5.48 5.02 -3.71
N GLY A 35 -6.69 4.87 -4.23
CA GLY A 35 -7.54 5.98 -4.68
C GLY A 35 -7.00 6.73 -5.91
N LEU A 36 -6.01 6.16 -6.60
CA LEU A 36 -5.46 6.68 -7.85
C LEU A 36 -6.15 6.01 -9.04
N THR A 37 -6.34 6.77 -10.11
CA THR A 37 -6.75 6.28 -11.44
C THR A 37 -5.61 5.49 -12.09
N MET A 38 -4.37 5.92 -11.89
CA MET A 38 -3.14 5.26 -12.34
C MET A 38 -2.12 5.29 -11.22
N CYS A 39 -1.65 4.13 -10.76
CA CYS A 39 -0.58 4.03 -9.78
C CYS A 39 0.77 3.85 -10.50
N GLU A 40 1.63 4.86 -10.43
CA GLU A 40 2.97 4.81 -11.05
C GLU A 40 4.02 4.22 -10.12
N GLY A 41 3.81 4.36 -8.81
CA GLY A 41 4.72 3.86 -7.80
C GLY A 41 4.05 3.83 -6.43
N ILE A 42 4.47 2.87 -5.61
CA ILE A 42 4.05 2.73 -4.22
C ILE A 42 5.24 2.29 -3.38
N ILE A 43 5.32 2.81 -2.15
CA ILE A 43 6.28 2.37 -1.13
C ILE A 43 5.48 1.78 0.02
N LEU A 44 5.97 0.65 0.53
CA LEU A 44 5.39 -0.11 1.63
C LEU A 44 6.43 -0.20 2.75
N GLN A 45 6.02 0.03 3.99
CA GLN A 45 6.86 -0.18 5.16
C GLN A 45 6.04 -0.77 6.32
N TYR A 46 6.52 -1.85 6.91
CA TYR A 46 5.93 -2.38 8.15
C TYR A 46 6.10 -1.42 9.31
N THR A 47 5.14 -1.46 10.23
CA THR A 47 5.16 -0.71 11.48
C THR A 47 4.97 -1.66 12.64
N GLY A 48 5.69 -1.46 13.73
CA GLY A 48 5.60 -2.29 14.93
C GLY A 48 6.91 -2.30 15.71
N GLU A 49 6.90 -2.92 16.87
CA GLU A 49 8.10 -3.05 17.73
C GLU A 49 8.96 -4.26 17.34
N ALA A 50 8.36 -5.28 16.72
CA ALA A 50 9.06 -6.48 16.28
C ALA A 50 9.59 -6.33 14.85
N VAL A 51 10.79 -6.82 14.61
CA VAL A 51 11.35 -6.93 13.25
C VAL A 51 10.58 -8.01 12.50
N VAL A 52 10.03 -7.64 11.34
CA VAL A 52 9.46 -8.59 10.39
C VAL A 52 10.60 -9.13 9.51
N ALA A 53 10.72 -10.45 9.41
CA ALA A 53 11.81 -11.09 8.68
C ALA A 53 11.72 -10.87 7.17
N ASP A 54 10.49 -10.88 6.64
CA ASP A 54 10.21 -10.67 5.22
C ASP A 54 9.94 -9.19 4.95
N GLN A 55 10.20 -8.74 3.73
CA GLN A 55 9.80 -7.40 3.27
C GLN A 55 8.41 -7.43 2.61
N PRO A 56 7.63 -6.34 2.69
CA PRO A 56 6.37 -6.25 1.97
C PRO A 56 6.67 -6.16 0.46
N ALA A 57 5.94 -6.92 -0.36
CA ALA A 57 6.15 -6.97 -1.80
C ALA A 57 4.92 -6.49 -2.57
N ILE A 58 5.17 -5.81 -3.68
CA ILE A 58 4.14 -5.41 -4.65
C ILE A 58 4.02 -6.55 -5.66
N ASN A 59 2.84 -7.17 -5.76
CA ASN A 59 2.61 -8.29 -6.68
C ASN A 59 1.95 -7.82 -7.99
N GLU A 60 2.41 -6.67 -8.50
CA GLU A 60 1.90 -6.01 -9.70
C GLU A 60 3.05 -5.38 -10.47
N THR A 61 2.86 -5.19 -11.78
CA THR A 61 3.82 -4.43 -12.62
C THR A 61 3.37 -2.98 -12.71
N LEU A 62 4.18 -2.07 -12.18
CA LEU A 62 3.91 -0.62 -12.21
C LEU A 62 4.55 0.03 -13.45
N PRO A 63 3.92 1.05 -14.06
CA PRO A 63 2.65 1.65 -13.69
C PRO A 63 1.44 0.76 -14.03
N ILE A 64 0.42 0.76 -13.17
CA ILE A 64 -0.82 0.00 -13.36
C ILE A 64 -2.05 0.92 -13.28
N ALA A 65 -3.03 0.67 -14.15
CA ALA A 65 -4.31 1.35 -14.12
C ALA A 65 -5.21 0.75 -13.03
N GLY A 66 -5.87 1.62 -12.27
CA GLY A 66 -6.75 1.24 -11.17
C GLY A 66 -6.18 1.56 -9.79
N SER A 67 -7.08 1.61 -8.81
CA SER A 67 -6.76 1.97 -7.43
C SER A 67 -6.25 0.81 -6.60
N ALA A 68 -6.70 -0.42 -6.91
CA ALA A 68 -6.43 -1.61 -6.12
C ALA A 68 -5.08 -2.21 -6.50
N ILE A 69 -4.10 -2.13 -5.59
CA ILE A 69 -2.76 -2.70 -5.76
C ILE A 69 -2.63 -3.95 -4.88
N THR A 70 -2.36 -5.09 -5.51
CA THR A 70 -2.13 -6.35 -4.81
C THR A 70 -0.75 -6.33 -4.14
N ILE A 71 -0.73 -6.58 -2.83
CA ILE A 71 0.51 -6.69 -2.05
C ILE A 71 0.58 -8.02 -1.31
N VAL A 72 1.81 -8.48 -1.09
CA VAL A 72 2.14 -9.66 -0.29
C VAL A 72 2.82 -9.18 0.98
N VAL A 73 2.28 -9.61 2.12
CA VAL A 73 2.74 -9.19 3.44
C VAL A 73 2.76 -10.36 4.41
N THR A 74 3.53 -10.24 5.48
CA THR A 74 3.51 -11.20 6.58
C THR A 74 2.17 -11.10 7.31
N SER A 75 1.55 -12.24 7.58
CA SER A 75 0.29 -12.30 8.34
C SER A 75 0.46 -11.70 9.74
N GLY A 76 -0.45 -10.82 10.15
CA GLY A 76 -0.38 -10.14 11.44
C GLY A 76 0.58 -8.95 11.48
N ALA A 77 1.15 -8.54 10.33
CA ALA A 77 2.08 -7.41 10.25
C ALA A 77 1.41 -6.19 9.62
N ASP A 78 1.18 -5.18 10.46
CA ASP A 78 0.62 -3.89 10.06
C ASP A 78 1.69 -3.00 9.41
N GLY A 79 1.26 -1.99 8.67
CA GLY A 79 2.20 -1.04 8.07
C GLY A 79 1.58 0.20 7.45
N ILE A 80 2.46 0.98 6.82
CA ILE A 80 2.15 2.24 6.14
C ILE A 80 2.52 2.16 4.67
N TRP A 81 1.67 2.74 3.83
CA TRP A 81 1.89 2.81 2.40
C TRP A 81 1.82 4.24 1.90
N ARG A 82 2.48 4.46 0.76
CA ARG A 82 2.51 5.76 0.09
C ARG A 82 2.58 5.56 -1.41
N ALA A 83 1.52 5.92 -2.12
CA ALA A 83 1.38 5.75 -3.56
C ALA A 83 1.35 7.11 -4.28
N TRP A 84 1.79 7.13 -5.53
CA TRP A 84 1.73 8.32 -6.37
C TRP A 84 1.36 7.98 -7.82
N GLY A 85 0.67 8.92 -8.47
CA GLY A 85 0.22 8.80 -9.85
C GLY A 85 -0.88 9.80 -10.20
N TYR A 86 -1.94 9.38 -10.89
CA TYR A 86 -3.03 10.27 -11.38
C TYR A 86 -4.38 9.81 -10.88
#